data_AF-A0A292YQR0-F1
#
_entry.id   AF-A0A292YQR0-F1
#
_cell.length_a   1.000
_cell.length_b   1.000
_cell.length_c   1.000
_cell.angle_alpha   90.00
_cell.angle_beta   90.00
_cell.angle_gamma   90.00
#
_symmetry.space_group_name_H-M   'P 1'
#
loop_
_entity.id
_entity.type
_entity.pdbx_description
1 polymer ?
#
loop_
_entity_poly.entity_id
_entity_poly.type
_entity_poly.pdbx_seq_one_letter_code
_entity_poly.pdbx_strand_id
1 'polypeptide(L)'
;MEYYNVVELATVLGITDAALRQKIRIGEMPSTLRNGKMAVSTTDFENYLEANRCWDFRIPEWSLYRGCKRPIKPQFVKVQGALEILREYGIEIEQRTLKRWVQSGQIKAYNLGGTYYIPTEILRKDLS
;
A
#
# COMPACT_ATOMS: atom_id res chain seq x y z
N MET A 1 -1.83 -8.88 16.90
CA MET A 1 -2.72 -8.08 16.05
C MET A 1 -1.88 -6.98 15.43
N GLU A 2 -1.80 -6.97 14.09
CA GLU A 2 -1.04 -5.96 13.34
C GLU A 2 -1.89 -4.69 13.16
N TYR A 3 -1.19 -3.55 12.98
CA TYR A 3 -1.82 -2.25 12.82
C TYR A 3 -1.13 -1.49 11.71
N TYR A 4 -1.92 -0.82 10.89
CA TYR A 4 -1.44 0.07 9.84
C TYR A 4 -1.60 1.51 10.29
N ASN A 5 -0.63 2.36 9.95
CA ASN A 5 -0.86 3.80 10.08
C ASN A 5 -1.74 4.29 8.92
N VAL A 6 -2.42 5.42 9.13
CA VAL A 6 -3.37 5.95 8.14
C VAL A 6 -2.70 6.28 6.79
N VAL A 7 -1.44 6.72 6.80
CA VAL A 7 -0.71 7.04 5.56
C VAL A 7 -0.50 5.76 4.72
N GLU A 8 -0.10 4.67 5.37
CA GLU A 8 0.08 3.37 4.73
C GLU A 8 -1.24 2.86 4.14
N LEU A 9 -2.34 2.95 4.89
CA LEU A 9 -3.66 2.53 4.39
C LEU A 9 -4.16 3.41 3.24
N ALA A 10 -4.00 4.72 3.34
CA ALA A 10 -4.42 5.66 2.29
C ALA A 10 -3.67 5.34 0.99
N THR A 11 -2.37 5.08 1.12
CA THR A 11 -1.53 4.64 0.01
C THR A 11 -2.06 3.33 -0.56
N VAL A 12 -2.29 2.32 0.27
CA VAL A 12 -2.79 1.01 -0.17
C VAL A 12 -4.12 1.12 -0.91
N LEU A 13 -5.02 2.00 -0.45
CA LEU A 13 -6.32 2.29 -1.06
C LEU A 13 -6.25 3.18 -2.30
N GLY A 14 -5.09 3.74 -2.64
CA GLY A 14 -4.95 4.71 -3.73
C GLY A 14 -5.68 6.03 -3.49
N ILE A 15 -5.92 6.41 -2.23
CA ILE A 15 -6.58 7.67 -1.84
C ILE A 15 -5.63 8.56 -1.04
N THR A 16 -6.00 9.82 -0.85
CA THR A 16 -5.21 10.74 -0.04
C THR A 16 -5.33 10.42 1.46
N ASP A 17 -4.28 10.68 2.24
CA ASP A 17 -4.32 10.56 3.70
C ASP A 17 -5.47 11.39 4.30
N ALA A 18 -5.73 12.58 3.75
CA ALA A 18 -6.86 13.42 4.15
C ALA A 18 -8.22 12.74 3.90
N ALA A 19 -8.41 12.11 2.74
CA ALA A 19 -9.64 11.39 2.41
C ALA A 19 -9.85 10.18 3.34
N LEU A 20 -8.79 9.43 3.65
CA LEU A 20 -8.91 8.31 4.58
C LEU A 20 -9.19 8.78 6.01
N ARG A 21 -8.53 9.85 6.47
CA ARG A 21 -8.82 10.46 7.78
C ARG A 21 -10.26 10.94 7.89
N GLN A 22 -10.80 11.50 6.81
CA GLN A 22 -12.20 11.91 6.78
C GLN A 22 -13.12 10.71 6.98
N LYS A 23 -12.88 9.59 6.28
CA LYS A 23 -13.64 8.34 6.42
C LYS A 23 -13.58 7.78 7.84
N ILE A 24 -12.40 7.77 8.44
CA ILE A 24 -12.23 7.37 9.86
C ILE A 24 -13.01 8.32 10.78
N ARG A 25 -12.93 9.64 10.54
CA ARG A 25 -13.58 10.66 11.38
C ARG A 25 -15.10 10.58 11.35
N ILE A 26 -15.70 10.22 10.21
CA ILE A 26 -17.15 10.03 10.07
C ILE A 26 -17.62 8.64 10.52
N GLY A 27 -16.72 7.78 10.99
CA GLY A 27 -17.04 6.48 11.58
C GLY A 27 -17.16 5.33 10.58
N GLU A 28 -16.73 5.50 9.32
CA GLU A 28 -16.72 4.40 8.34
C GLU A 28 -15.68 3.33 8.65
N MET A 29 -14.63 3.67 9.40
CA MET A 29 -13.54 2.77 9.76
C MET A 29 -13.08 3.04 11.20
N PRO A 30 -13.09 2.02 12.09
CA PRO A 30 -12.55 2.15 13.43
C PRO A 30 -11.06 2.50 13.39
N SER A 31 -10.62 3.33 14.34
CA SER A 31 -9.20 3.63 14.52
C SER A 31 -8.84 3.73 15.99
N THR A 32 -7.55 3.62 16.27
CA THR A 32 -6.94 3.78 17.59
C THR A 32 -5.74 4.73 17.49
N LEU A 33 -5.18 5.14 18.63
CA LEU A 33 -3.93 5.86 18.69
C LEU A 33 -2.81 4.91 19.14
N ARG A 34 -1.76 4.79 18.31
CA ARG A 34 -0.52 4.09 18.67
C ARG A 34 0.68 5.01 18.50
N ASN A 35 1.48 5.15 19.55
CA ASN A 35 2.64 6.04 19.57
C ASN A 35 2.28 7.48 19.14
N GLY A 36 1.11 7.97 19.57
CA GLY A 36 0.60 9.30 19.21
C GLY A 36 0.11 9.44 17.76
N LYS A 37 0.12 8.36 16.97
CA LYS A 37 -0.36 8.35 15.58
C LYS A 37 -1.63 7.53 15.45
N MET A 38 -2.55 8.02 14.61
CA MET A 38 -3.75 7.26 14.24
C MET A 38 -3.35 5.98 13.50
N ALA A 39 -3.90 4.87 13.96
CA ALA A 39 -3.65 3.54 13.44
C ALA A 39 -4.97 2.77 13.35
N VAL A 40 -5.04 1.83 12.42
CA VAL A 40 -6.21 0.99 12.17
C VAL A 40 -5.74 -0.45 12.27
N SER A 41 -6.50 -1.31 12.96
CA SER A 41 -6.15 -2.72 13.06
C SER A 41 -6.30 -3.39 11.69
N THR A 42 -5.56 -4.48 11.45
CA THR A 42 -5.76 -5.27 10.22
C THR A 42 -7.22 -5.69 10.08
N THR A 43 -7.85 -6.19 11.14
CA THR A 43 -9.26 -6.60 11.12
C THR A 43 -10.22 -5.48 10.69
N ASP A 44 -10.07 -4.28 11.27
CA ASP A 44 -10.93 -3.14 10.94
C ASP A 44 -10.74 -2.68 9.50
N PHE A 45 -9.50 -2.73 9.02
CA PHE A 45 -9.20 -2.43 7.63
C PHE A 45 -9.86 -3.44 6.69
N GLU A 46 -9.70 -4.74 6.95
CA GLU A 46 -10.29 -5.83 6.16
C GLU A 46 -11.83 -5.74 6.12
N ASN A 47 -12.46 -5.44 7.25
CA ASN A 47 -13.91 -5.23 7.33
C ASN A 47 -14.36 -4.03 6.48
N TYR A 48 -13.61 -2.93 6.51
CA TYR A 48 -13.90 -1.76 5.67
C TYR A 48 -13.77 -2.10 4.18
N LEU A 49 -12.77 -2.91 3.79
CA LEU A 49 -12.60 -3.35 2.40
C LEU A 49 -13.79 -4.21 1.94
N GLU A 50 -14.21 -5.14 2.78
CA GLU A 50 -15.35 -6.02 2.50
C GLU A 50 -16.64 -5.20 2.31
N ALA A 51 -16.90 -4.25 3.21
CA ALA A 51 -18.12 -3.43 3.18
C ALA A 51 -18.18 -2.49 1.97
N ASN A 52 -17.04 -1.94 1.54
CA ASN A 52 -17.01 -0.89 0.51
C ASN A 52 -16.63 -1.42 -0.88
N ARG A 53 -16.23 -2.70 -1.00
CA ARG A 53 -15.70 -3.29 -2.25
C ARG A 53 -14.67 -2.39 -2.93
N CYS A 54 -13.90 -1.63 -2.15
CA CYS A 54 -13.03 -0.56 -2.63
C CYS A 54 -11.72 -1.08 -3.23
N TRP A 55 -11.70 -2.35 -3.65
CA TRP A 55 -10.57 -3.06 -4.22
C TRP A 55 -11.00 -3.76 -5.49
N ASP A 56 -10.21 -3.56 -6.54
CA ASP A 56 -10.40 -4.19 -7.84
C ASP A 56 -9.83 -5.62 -7.82
N PHE A 57 -10.30 -6.45 -6.88
CA PHE A 57 -10.05 -7.88 -6.96
C PHE A 57 -10.92 -8.45 -8.07
N ARG A 58 -10.33 -9.20 -9.00
CA ARG A 58 -11.14 -10.13 -9.79
C ARG A 58 -11.81 -11.09 -8.79
N ILE A 59 -13.06 -11.48 -9.03
CA ILE A 59 -13.84 -12.40 -8.15
C ILE A 59 -13.02 -13.63 -7.65
N PRO A 60 -12.15 -14.25 -8.47
CA PRO A 60 -11.27 -15.33 -8.01
C PRO A 60 -10.26 -14.91 -6.94
N GLU A 61 -9.70 -13.70 -7.02
CA GLU A 61 -8.70 -13.19 -6.08
C GLU A 61 -9.30 -12.85 -4.72
N TRP A 62 -10.53 -12.31 -4.70
CA TRP A 62 -11.28 -12.07 -3.47
C TRP A 62 -11.61 -13.39 -2.75
N SER A 63 -12.04 -14.40 -3.52
CA SER A 63 -12.35 -15.73 -2.98
C SER A 63 -11.11 -16.40 -2.38
N LEU A 64 -9.95 -16.27 -3.06
CA LEU A 64 -8.66 -16.74 -2.55
C LEU A 64 -8.20 -15.96 -1.32
N TYR A 65 -8.41 -14.65 -1.28
CA TYR A 65 -8.11 -13.83 -0.12
C TYR A 65 -8.93 -14.27 1.11
N ARG A 66 -10.25 -14.41 0.96
CA ARG A 66 -11.16 -14.91 2.01
C ARG A 66 -10.80 -16.32 2.49
N GLY A 67 -10.46 -17.22 1.57
CA GLY A 67 -10.14 -18.61 1.88
C GLY A 67 -8.75 -18.82 2.48
N CYS A 68 -7.76 -18.03 2.08
CA CYS A 68 -6.36 -18.24 2.45
C CYS A 68 -5.79 -17.17 3.39
N LYS A 69 -6.57 -16.15 3.76
CA LYS A 69 -6.08 -14.91 4.40
C LYS A 69 -4.82 -14.38 3.71
N ARG A 70 -4.81 -14.43 2.38
CA ARG A 70 -3.63 -14.04 1.60
C ARG A 70 -3.26 -12.60 1.97
N PRO A 71 -1.97 -12.27 2.13
CA PRO A 71 -1.59 -10.90 2.37
C PRO A 71 -2.16 -10.02 1.26
N ILE A 72 -2.91 -9.02 1.66
CA ILE A 72 -3.42 -8.01 0.76
C ILE A 72 -2.19 -7.39 0.07
N LYS A 73 -2.05 -7.59 -1.25
CA LYS A 73 -0.87 -7.09 -1.98
C LYS A 73 -0.93 -5.56 -2.00
N PRO A 74 0.06 -4.86 -1.42
CA PRO A 74 0.10 -3.41 -1.46
C PRO A 74 0.14 -2.94 -2.91
N GLN A 75 -0.71 -1.97 -3.27
CA GLN A 75 -0.61 -1.29 -4.57
C GLN A 75 0.67 -0.45 -4.69
N PHE A 76 1.33 -0.19 -3.57
CA PHE A 76 2.55 0.59 -3.50
C PHE A 76 3.54 -0.05 -2.52
N VAL A 77 4.82 0.11 -2.82
CA VAL A 77 5.91 -0.35 -1.96
C VAL A 77 6.89 0.78 -1.67
N LYS A 78 7.54 0.70 -0.51
CA LYS A 78 8.69 1.55 -0.20
C LYS A 78 9.87 1.09 -1.06
N VAL A 79 10.92 1.91 -1.15
CA VAL A 79 12.15 1.60 -1.91
C VAL A 79 12.68 0.20 -1.64
N GLN A 80 12.72 -0.24 -0.37
CA GLN A 80 13.20 -1.57 -0.02
C GLN A 80 12.35 -2.70 -0.62
N GLY A 81 11.02 -2.59 -0.50
CA GLY A 81 10.10 -3.57 -1.11
C GLY A 81 10.14 -3.54 -2.63
N ALA A 82 10.42 -2.38 -3.25
CA ALA A 82 10.64 -2.31 -4.69
C ALA A 82 11.89 -3.06 -5.13
N LEU A 83 12.99 -3.01 -4.36
CA LEU A 83 14.20 -3.81 -4.64
C LEU A 83 13.93 -5.31 -4.57
N GLU A 84 13.17 -5.74 -3.56
CA GLU A 84 12.80 -7.15 -3.40
C GLU A 84 12.00 -7.64 -4.60
N ILE A 85 11.00 -6.86 -5.03
CA ILE A 85 10.21 -7.16 -6.24
C ILE A 85 11.09 -7.21 -7.48
N LEU A 86 11.97 -6.22 -7.70
CA LEU A 86 12.84 -6.21 -8.88
C LEU A 86 13.80 -7.41 -8.89
N ARG A 87 14.31 -7.81 -7.72
CA ARG A 87 15.15 -9.02 -7.59
C ARG A 87 14.38 -10.30 -7.92
N GLU A 88 13.11 -10.42 -7.50
CA GLU A 88 12.25 -11.55 -7.89
C GLU A 88 12.09 -11.66 -9.42
N TYR A 89 12.18 -10.53 -10.13
CA TYR A 89 12.16 -10.47 -11.59
C TYR A 89 13.55 -10.54 -12.25
N GLY A 90 14.60 -10.85 -11.49
CA GLY A 90 15.97 -10.97 -12.00
C GLY A 90 16.66 -9.63 -12.31
N ILE A 91 16.09 -8.51 -11.87
CA ILE A 91 16.68 -7.17 -12.02
C ILE A 91 17.41 -6.81 -10.74
N GLU A 92 18.73 -6.78 -10.80
CA GLU A 92 19.56 -6.31 -9.68
C GLU A 92 19.94 -4.84 -9.85
N ILE A 93 19.48 -4.01 -8.92
CA ILE A 93 19.86 -2.59 -8.84
C ILE A 93 20.24 -2.21 -7.42
N GLU A 94 21.19 -1.28 -7.30
CA GLU A 94 21.54 -0.72 -6.00
C GLU A 94 20.41 0.16 -5.45
N GLN A 95 20.20 0.11 -4.13
CA GLN A 95 19.23 0.96 -3.44
C GLN A 95 19.45 2.45 -3.72
N ARG A 96 20.72 2.89 -3.80
CA ARG A 96 21.08 4.27 -4.08
C ARG A 96 20.60 4.71 -5.47
N THR A 97 20.76 3.84 -6.45
CA THR A 97 20.33 4.06 -7.83
C THR A 97 18.81 4.15 -7.91
N LEU A 98 18.08 3.19 -7.29
CA LEU A 98 16.62 3.23 -7.24
C LEU A 98 16.10 4.51 -6.57
N LYS A 99 16.69 4.91 -5.43
CA LYS A 99 16.33 6.17 -4.75
C LYS A 99 16.53 7.37 -5.68
N ARG A 100 17.64 7.42 -6.42
CA ARG A 100 17.93 8.50 -7.35
C ARG A 100 16.89 8.58 -8.46
N TRP A 101 16.51 7.44 -9.06
CA TRP A 101 15.48 7.38 -10.11
C TRP A 101 14.10 7.80 -9.62
N VAL A 102 13.76 7.43 -8.40
CA VAL A 102 12.52 7.86 -7.75
C VAL A 102 12.52 9.37 -7.48
N GLN A 103 13.64 9.90 -6.98
CA GLN A 103 13.78 11.33 -6.67
C GLN A 103 13.85 12.21 -7.93
N SER A 104 14.44 11.71 -9.01
CA SER A 104 14.52 12.40 -10.30
C SER A 104 13.24 12.30 -11.13
N GLY A 105 12.25 11.51 -10.68
CA GLY A 105 11.00 11.29 -11.39
C GLY A 105 11.08 10.29 -12.56
N GLN A 106 12.21 9.60 -12.73
CA GLN A 106 12.36 8.53 -13.73
C GLN A 106 11.47 7.32 -13.41
N ILE A 107 11.27 7.04 -12.11
CA ILE A 107 10.27 6.08 -11.63
C ILE A 107 9.19 6.89 -10.92
N LYS A 108 7.94 6.75 -11.38
CA LYS A 108 6.80 7.39 -10.74
C LYS A 108 6.68 6.88 -9.30
N ALA A 109 6.62 7.81 -8.37
CA ALA A 109 6.43 7.53 -6.95
C ALA A 109 5.69 8.69 -6.29
N TYR A 110 5.13 8.43 -5.11
CA TYR A 110 4.43 9.41 -4.29
C TYR A 110 5.28 9.69 -3.05
N ASN A 111 5.66 10.95 -2.83
CA ASN A 111 6.36 11.36 -1.62
C ASN A 111 5.33 11.73 -0.55
N LEU A 112 5.25 10.92 0.51
CA LEU A 112 4.36 11.14 1.64
C LEU A 112 5.21 11.20 2.92
N GLY A 113 5.31 12.40 3.49
CA GLY A 113 6.05 12.62 4.73
C GLY A 113 7.54 12.26 4.65
N GLY A 114 8.19 12.52 3.50
CA GLY A 114 9.60 12.21 3.28
C GLY A 114 9.88 10.75 2.92
N THR A 115 8.84 9.91 2.85
CA THR A 115 8.94 8.52 2.39
C THR A 115 8.36 8.40 1.00
N TYR A 116 9.09 7.73 0.10
CA TYR A 116 8.62 7.46 -1.26
C TYR A 116 7.89 6.13 -1.36
N TYR A 117 6.73 6.16 -1.99
CA TYR A 117 5.87 5.01 -2.27
C TYR A 117 5.76 4.80 -3.78
N ILE A 118 6.23 3.66 -4.25
CA ILE A 118 6.35 3.31 -5.67
C ILE A 118 5.19 2.37 -6.03
N PRO A 119 4.36 2.66 -7.05
CA PRO A 119 3.30 1.77 -7.49
C PRO A 119 3.87 0.41 -7.92
N THR A 120 3.29 -0.68 -7.41
CA THR A 120 3.73 -2.04 -7.76
C THR A 120 3.45 -2.39 -9.21
N GLU A 121 2.46 -1.75 -9.84
CA GLU A 121 2.16 -1.93 -11.26
C GLU A 121 3.34 -1.51 -12.15
N ILE A 122 4.06 -0.44 -11.80
CA ILE A 122 5.15 0.11 -12.63
C ILE A 122 6.36 -0.80 -12.57
N LEU A 123 6.60 -1.41 -11.41
CA LEU A 123 7.63 -2.43 -11.24
C LEU A 123 7.33 -3.71 -12.01
N ARG A 124 6.08 -3.90 -12.47
CA ARG A 124 5.63 -5.07 -13.25
C ARG A 124 5.45 -4.79 -14.74
N LYS A 125 5.22 -3.53 -15.13
CA LYS A 125 4.79 -3.16 -16.50
C LYS A 125 5.92 -2.96 -17.50
N ASP A 126 7.17 -2.77 -17.05
CA ASP A 126 8.31 -2.55 -17.95
C ASP A 126 8.98 -3.87 -18.44
N LEU A 127 8.27 -5.00 -18.39
CA LEU A 127 8.77 -6.33 -18.77
C LEU A 127 7.87 -7.10 -19.75
N SER A 128 6.86 -6.45 -20.34
CA SER A 128 6.01 -7.02 -21.39
C SER A 128 6.23 -6.34 -22.73
#